data_AF-A0A484GM26-F1
#
_entry.id   AF-A0A484GM26-F1
#
_cell.length_a   1.000
_cell.length_b   1.000
_cell.length_c   1.000
_cell.angle_alpha   90.00
_cell.angle_beta   90.00
_cell.angle_gamma   90.00
#
_symmetry.space_group_name_H-M   'P 1'
#
loop_
_entity.id
_entity.type
_entity.pdbx_description
1 polymer ?
#
loop_
_entity_poly.entity_id
_entity_poly.type
_entity_poly.pdbx_seq_one_letter_code
_entity_poly.pdbx_strand_id
1 'polypeptide(L)' 'QLSPELTQQIANLAAQINMLQEQINSLAGVVLQNRRALDLLTTNQGGTCAMLKENCCVLVNQSGTVQT' A
#
# COMPACT_ATOMS: atom_id res chain seq x y z
N GLN A 1 -4.82 35.86 -6.90
CA GLN A 1 -3.60 35.31 -6.28
C GLN A 1 -4.00 34.63 -4.98
N LEU A 2 -3.56 33.39 -4.72
CA LEU A 2 -3.75 32.74 -3.43
C LEU A 2 -2.90 33.46 -2.36
N SER A 3 -3.32 33.45 -1.10
CA SER A 3 -2.50 33.99 -0.02
C SER A 3 -1.26 33.12 0.18
N PRO A 4 -0.09 33.71 0.55
CA PRO A 4 1.12 32.94 0.84
C PRO A 4 0.90 31.85 1.90
N GLU A 5 0.07 32.14 2.90
CA GLU A 5 -0.35 31.21 3.96
C GLU A 5 -1.00 29.93 3.38
N LEU A 6 -1.95 30.09 2.45
CA LEU A 6 -2.68 28.98 1.85
C LEU A 6 -1.76 28.13 0.97
N THR A 7 -0.85 28.76 0.22
CA THR A 7 0.17 28.03 -0.56
C THR A 7 1.06 27.18 0.34
N GLN A 8 1.50 27.71 1.49
CA GLN A 8 2.34 26.96 2.43
C GLN A 8 1.58 25.78 3.05
N GLN A 9 0.30 25.97 3.40
CA GLN A 9 -0.53 24.89 3.94
C GLN A 9 -0.73 23.76 2.93
N ILE A 10 -0.99 24.08 1.65
CA ILE A 10 -1.11 23.09 0.58
C ILE A 10 0.19 22.31 0.40
N ALA A 11 1.35 22.99 0.41
CA ALA A 11 2.65 22.34 0.30
C ALA A 11 2.93 21.39 1.48
N ASN A 12 2.62 21.81 2.70
CA ASN A 12 2.77 20.99 3.90
C ASN A 12 1.84 19.76 3.88
N LEU A 13 0.62 19.91 3.35
CA LEU A 13 -0.31 18.80 3.19
C LEU A 13 0.18 17.80 2.14
N ALA A 14 0.67 18.28 0.99
CA ALA A 14 1.24 17.43 -0.06
C ALA A 14 2.44 16.63 0.47
N ALA A 15 3.34 17.26 1.23
CA ALA A 15 4.47 16.59 1.86
C ALA A 15 4.02 15.48 2.83
N GLN A 16 2.99 15.73 3.64
CA GLN A 16 2.43 14.72 4.56
C GLN A 16 1.77 13.56 3.81
N ILE A 17 1.03 13.83 2.73
CA ILE A 17 0.44 12.79 1.87
C ILE A 17 1.54 11.91 1.26
N ASN A 18 2.62 12.51 0.76
CA ASN A 18 3.75 11.77 0.21
C ASN A 18 4.44 10.90 1.28
N MET A 19 4.67 11.41 2.48
CA MET A 19 5.22 10.61 3.59
C MET A 19 4.33 9.41 3.95
N LEU A 20 3.01 9.60 4.00
CA LEU A 20 2.07 8.50 4.24
C LEU A 20 2.12 7.46 3.11
N GLN A 21 2.24 7.90 1.85
CA GLN A 21 2.36 6.98 0.72
C GLN A 21 3.65 6.15 0.79
N GLU A 22 4.76 6.74 1.22
CA GLU A 22 6.02 6.01 1.45
C GLU A 22 5.87 4.95 2.55
N GLN A 23 5.20 5.29 3.66
CA GLN A 23 4.91 4.32 4.73
C GLN A 23 4.01 3.18 4.25
N ILE A 24 2.97 3.49 3.46
CA ILE A 24 2.08 2.48 2.84
C ILE A 24 2.88 1.57 1.92
N ASN A 25 3.77 2.12 1.09
CA ASN A 25 4.61 1.32 0.19
C ASN A 25 5.54 0.37 0.95
N SER A 26 6.16 0.86 2.04
CA SER A 26 7.00 0.06 2.92
C SER A 26 6.22 -1.11 3.54
N LEU A 27 5.04 -0.82 4.10
CA LEU A 27 4.18 -1.84 4.69
C LEU A 27 3.69 -2.85 3.64
N ALA A 28 3.28 -2.38 2.46
CA ALA A 28 2.85 -3.21 1.35
C ALA A 28 3.93 -4.23 0.94
N GLY A 29 5.20 -3.81 0.90
CA GLY A 29 6.32 -4.70 0.62
C GLY A 29 6.39 -5.89 1.59
N VAL A 30 6.24 -5.62 2.89
CA VAL A 30 6.25 -6.65 3.95
C VAL A 30 5.00 -7.53 3.87
N VAL A 31 3.81 -6.95 3.69
CA VAL A 31 2.56 -7.72 3.59
C VAL A 31 2.58 -8.67 2.39
N LEU A 32 3.07 -8.21 1.24
CA LEU A 32 3.20 -9.06 0.06
C LEU A 32 4.25 -10.16 0.25
N GLN A 33 5.34 -9.89 0.96
CA GLN A 33 6.31 -10.91 1.33
C GLN A 33 5.69 -11.97 2.26
N ASN A 34 4.94 -11.54 3.27
CA ASN A 34 4.22 -12.44 4.18
C ASN A 34 3.20 -13.31 3.42
N ARG A 35 2.45 -12.74 2.48
CA ARG A 35 1.54 -13.51 1.62
C ARG A 35 2.30 -14.59 0.83
N ARG A 36 3.41 -14.24 0.17
CA ARG A 36 4.23 -15.24 -0.55
C ARG A 36 4.78 -16.33 0.36
N ALA A 37 5.19 -15.98 1.57
CA ALA A 37 5.66 -16.96 2.57
C ALA A 37 4.53 -17.92 2.98
N LEU A 38 3.32 -17.40 3.24
CA LEU A 38 2.14 -18.23 3.53
C LEU A 38 1.75 -19.11 2.34
N ASP A 39 1.79 -18.58 1.12
CA ASP A 39 1.51 -19.35 -0.10
C ASP A 39 2.53 -20.48 -0.29
N LEU A 40 3.81 -20.24 -0.02
CA LEU A 40 4.84 -21.28 -0.01
C LEU A 40 4.51 -22.38 1.01
N LEU A 41 4.22 -22.01 2.26
CA LEU A 41 3.86 -22.95 3.32
C LEU A 41 2.59 -23.74 3.03
N THR A 42 1.68 -23.19 2.23
CA THR A 42 0.38 -23.79 1.88
C THR A 42 0.33 -24.29 0.43
N THR A 43 1.48 -24.45 -0.24
CA THR A 43 1.56 -24.82 -1.67
C THR A 43 0.76 -26.08 -2.00
N ASN A 44 0.84 -27.11 -1.16
CA ASN A 44 0.12 -28.38 -1.37
C ASN A 44 -1.41 -28.24 -1.26
N GLN A 45 -1.90 -27.14 -0.68
CA GLN A 45 -3.32 -26.80 -0.53
C GLN A 45 -3.77 -25.77 -1.58
N GLY A 46 -2.92 -25.43 -2.55
CA GLY A 46 -3.20 -24.43 -3.59
C GLY A 46 -2.92 -22.98 -3.17
N GLY A 47 -2.14 -22.77 -2.10
CA GLY A 47 -1.83 -21.45 -1.56
C GLY A 47 -2.82 -20.98 -0.48
N THR A 48 -2.57 -19.81 0.09
CA THR A 48 -3.22 -19.34 1.32
C THR A 48 -4.72 -19.21 1.16
N CYS A 49 -5.17 -18.58 0.07
CA CYS A 49 -6.58 -18.31 -0.18
C CYS A 49 -7.39 -19.61 -0.42
N ALA A 50 -6.82 -20.56 -1.17
CA ALA A 50 -7.43 -21.86 -1.41
C ALA A 50 -7.50 -22.71 -0.12
N MET A 51 -6.42 -22.69 0.68
CA MET A 51 -6.37 -23.33 1.99
C MET A 51 -7.45 -22.81 2.94
N LEU A 52 -7.66 -21.49 2.98
CA LEU A 52 -8.70 -20.83 3.79
C LEU A 52 -10.12 -21.00 3.22
N LYS A 53 -10.26 -21.44 1.96
CA LYS A 53 -11.53 -21.50 1.22
C LYS A 53 -12.23 -20.14 1.13
N GLU A 54 -11.45 -19.09 0.95
CA GLU A 54 -11.91 -17.70 0.86
C GLU A 54 -11.59 -17.08 -0.50
N ASN A 55 -12.34 -16.03 -0.86
CA ASN A 55 -11.97 -15.18 -1.99
C ASN A 55 -10.63 -14.50 -1.70
N CYS A 56 -9.75 -14.47 -2.70
CA CYS A 56 -8.41 -13.96 -2.49
C CYS A 56 -8.35 -12.44 -2.58
N CYS A 57 -7.86 -11.80 -1.50
CA CYS A 57 -7.59 -10.37 -1.50
C CYS A 57 -6.23 -10.08 -2.15
N VAL A 58 -6.20 -9.06 -3.01
CA VAL A 58 -5.00 -8.56 -3.69
C VAL A 58 -4.76 -7.09 -3.35
N LEU A 59 -3.49 -6.68 -3.30
CA LEU A 59 -3.12 -5.28 -3.13
C LEU A 59 -3.28 -4.55 -4.48
N VAL A 60 -4.05 -3.47 -4.51
CA VAL A 60 -4.09 -2.53 -5.64
C VAL A 60 -3.22 -1.33 -5.28
N ASN A 61 -2.06 -1.21 -5.91
CA ASN A 61 -1.14 -0.11 -5.62
C ASN A 61 -1.56 1.17 -6.37
N GLN A 62 -1.81 2.25 -5.63
CA GLN A 62 -2.19 3.57 -6.16
C GLN A 62 -1.09 4.63 -5.96
N SER A 63 0.16 4.21 -5.69
CA SER A 63 1.26 5.14 -5.45
C SER A 63 1.45 6.14 -6.59
N GLY A 64 1.27 5.71 -7.84
CA GLY A 64 1.36 6.59 -9.01
C GLY A 64 0.23 7.62 -9.14
N THR A 65 -0.88 7.46 -8.40
CA THR A 65 -1.95 8.46 -8.32
C THR A 65 -1.71 9.45 -7.18
N VAL A 66 -1.08 8.98 -6.09
CA VAL A 66 -0.87 9.77 -4.87
C VAL A 66 0.41 10.62 -4.95
N GLN A 67 1.47 10.08 -5.56
CA GLN A 67 2.73 10.80 -5.74
C GLN A 67 2.56 11.91 -6.77
N THR A 68 2.57 13.16 -6.30
CA THR A 68 2.50 14.39 -7.10
C THR A 68 3.82 15.15 -7.09
#